data_AF-A0A395HNV2-F1
#
_entry.id   AF-A0A395HNV2-F1
#
_cell.length_a   1.000
_cell.length_b   1.000
_cell.length_c   1.000
_cell.angle_alpha   90.00
_cell.angle_beta   90.00
_cell.angle_gamma   90.00
#
_symmetry.space_group_name_H-M   'P 1'
#
loop_
_entity.id
_entity.type
_entity.pdbx_description
1 polymer ?
#
loop_
_entity_poly.entity_id
_entity_poly.type
_entity_poly.pdbx_seq_one_letter_code
_entity_poly.pdbx_strand_id
1 'polypeptide(L)'
;MALETPLQENKKKGGPSKRAFRQMRERRREGIIKKASEYSKLCEADVCLGIRLRGSGRVYTFLADQSGIWSSFESHLEKYYPTPIRRTIENIPRSRNTQHGRQDSETAGDKIESTKTM
;
A
#
# COMPACT_ATOMS: atom_id res chain seq x y z
N MET A 1 46.77 18.16 -44.27
CA MET A 1 45.63 17.22 -44.18
C MET A 1 45.02 17.37 -42.79
N ALA A 2 43.92 18.10 -42.66
CA ALA A 2 43.17 18.16 -41.42
C ALA A 2 41.99 17.19 -41.55
N LEU A 3 41.95 16.16 -40.70
CA LEU A 3 40.82 15.25 -40.62
C LEU A 3 39.78 15.90 -39.71
N GLU A 4 38.70 16.40 -40.30
CA GLU A 4 37.54 16.84 -39.55
C GLU A 4 36.92 15.65 -38.83
N THR A 5 36.79 15.76 -37.51
CA THR A 5 36.09 14.76 -36.69
C THR A 5 34.60 15.07 -36.72
N PRO A 6 33.73 14.06 -36.94
CA PRO A 6 32.29 14.31 -36.95
C PRO A 6 31.81 14.59 -35.53
N LEU A 7 31.21 15.76 -35.34
CA LEU A 7 30.45 16.13 -34.15
C LEU A 7 29.37 15.07 -33.92
N GLN A 8 29.55 14.27 -32.87
CA GLN A 8 28.55 13.31 -32.43
C GLN A 8 27.28 14.06 -32.03
N GLU A 9 26.25 13.90 -32.84
CA GLU A 9 24.93 14.43 -32.61
C GLU A 9 24.39 13.87 -31.29
N ASN A 10 24.32 14.74 -30.29
CA ASN A 10 23.79 14.43 -28.96
C ASN A 10 22.33 13.98 -29.10
N LYS A 11 22.11 12.66 -29.18
CA LYS A 11 20.78 12.04 -29.08
C LYS A 11 20.18 12.47 -27.74
N LYS A 12 19.35 13.51 -27.78
CA LYS A 12 18.51 13.95 -26.65
C LYS A 12 17.77 12.72 -26.15
N LYS A 13 18.12 12.23 -24.95
CA LYS A 13 17.40 11.15 -24.28
C LYS A 13 15.96 11.62 -24.10
N GLY A 14 15.06 11.15 -24.97
CA GLY A 14 13.65 11.46 -24.91
C GLY A 14 13.12 11.13 -23.52
N GLY A 15 12.30 12.01 -22.96
CA GLY A 15 11.70 11.83 -21.64
C GLY A 15 11.00 10.47 -21.49
N PRO A 16 10.75 10.03 -20.25
CA PRO A 16 10.16 8.73 -19.99
C PRO A 16 8.85 8.54 -20.78
N SER A 17 8.73 7.40 -21.44
CA SER A 17 7.54 7.09 -22.25
C SER A 17 6.26 7.13 -21.40
N LYS A 18 5.10 7.37 -22.03
CA LYS A 18 3.78 7.33 -21.37
C LYS A 18 3.57 6.02 -20.59
N ARG A 19 4.09 4.90 -21.12
CA ARG A 19 4.07 3.59 -20.46
C ARG A 19 4.94 3.56 -19.20
N ALA A 20 6.17 4.07 -19.26
CA ALA A 20 7.06 4.14 -18.11
C ALA A 20 6.48 5.04 -17.00
N PHE A 21 5.89 6.17 -17.38
CA PHE A 21 5.23 7.06 -16.43
C PHE A 21 4.02 6.42 -15.75
N ARG A 22 3.19 5.68 -16.51
CA ARG A 22 2.08 4.89 -15.94
C ARG A 22 2.60 3.87 -14.94
N GLN A 23 3.61 3.08 -15.29
CA GLN A 23 4.19 2.09 -14.36
C GLN A 23 4.77 2.74 -13.10
N MET A 24 5.47 3.87 -13.23
CA MET A 24 5.98 4.61 -12.08
C MET A 24 4.84 5.07 -11.16
N ARG A 25 3.75 5.58 -11.73
CA ARG A 25 2.57 6.01 -10.96
C ARG A 25 1.94 4.84 -10.20
N GLU A 26 1.72 3.71 -10.88
CA GLU A 26 1.13 2.52 -10.26
C GLU A 26 1.99 2.01 -9.10
N ARG A 27 3.31 1.86 -9.31
CA ARG A 27 4.25 1.43 -8.26
C ARG A 27 4.27 2.37 -7.06
N ARG A 28 4.25 3.69 -7.29
CA ARG A 28 4.21 4.68 -6.19
C ARG A 28 2.89 4.61 -5.43
N ARG A 29 1.76 4.43 -6.13
CA ARG A 29 0.44 4.27 -5.50
C ARG A 29 0.39 3.01 -4.63
N GLU A 30 0.87 1.89 -5.15
CA GLU A 30 0.96 0.64 -4.36
C GLU A 30 1.89 0.78 -3.16
N GLY A 31 3.05 1.42 -3.35
CA GLY A 31 4.01 1.65 -2.27
C GLY A 31 3.45 2.48 -1.12
N ILE A 32 2.72 3.57 -1.40
CA ILE A 32 2.13 4.39 -0.34
C ILE A 32 0.98 3.67 0.37
N ILE A 33 0.15 2.91 -0.35
CA ILE A 33 -0.92 2.09 0.26
C ILE A 33 -0.30 1.03 1.19
N LYS A 34 0.79 0.38 0.75
CA LYS A 34 1.51 -0.61 1.57
C LYS A 34 2.02 0.00 2.87
N LYS A 35 2.69 1.16 2.79
CA LYS A 35 3.19 1.88 3.97
C LYS A 35 2.08 2.31 4.92
N ALA A 36 0.96 2.78 4.40
CA ALA A 36 -0.21 3.13 5.20
C ALA A 36 -0.74 1.92 5.98
N SER A 37 -0.80 0.74 5.34
CA SER A 37 -1.18 -0.49 6.02
C SER A 37 -0.15 -0.99 7.03
N GLU A 38 1.15 -0.89 6.73
CA GLU A 38 2.22 -1.25 7.66
C GLU A 38 2.13 -0.37 8.91
N TYR A 39 1.96 0.94 8.74
CA TYR A 39 1.83 1.89 9.85
C TYR A 39 0.60 1.60 10.72
N SER A 40 -0.57 1.39 10.10
CA SER A 40 -1.79 1.04 10.83
C SER A 40 -1.61 -0.21 11.70
N LYS A 41 -0.93 -1.25 11.18
CA LYS A 41 -0.66 -2.48 11.93
C LYS A 41 0.39 -2.33 13.02
N LEU A 42 1.49 -1.63 12.74
CA LEU A 42 2.62 -1.49 13.66
C LEU A 42 2.33 -0.51 14.80
N CYS A 43 1.50 0.48 14.56
CA CYS A 43 1.21 1.56 15.51
C CYS A 43 -0.24 1.55 16.00
N GLU A 44 -1.03 0.52 15.67
CA GLU A 44 -2.45 0.39 16.03
C GLU A 44 -3.25 1.67 15.72
N ALA A 45 -2.98 2.24 14.55
CA ALA A 45 -3.52 3.53 14.14
C ALA A 45 -4.64 3.33 13.10
N ASP A 46 -5.75 4.06 13.29
CA ASP A 46 -6.79 4.20 12.27
C ASP A 46 -6.29 5.13 11.15
N VAL A 47 -6.10 4.60 9.95
CA VAL A 47 -5.52 5.33 8.82
C VAL A 47 -6.48 5.40 7.63
N CYS A 48 -6.61 6.61 7.07
CA CYS A 48 -7.30 6.87 5.82
C CYS A 48 -6.35 7.52 4.80
N LEU A 49 -6.42 7.08 3.54
CA LEU A 49 -5.64 7.64 2.43
C LEU A 49 -6.53 7.82 1.20
N GLY A 50 -6.65 9.06 0.73
CA GLY A 50 -7.31 9.41 -0.53
C GLY A 50 -6.31 9.91 -1.58
N ILE A 51 -6.33 9.33 -2.78
CA ILE A 51 -5.44 9.70 -3.89
C ILE A 51 -6.27 10.08 -5.11
N ARG A 52 -6.32 11.37 -5.44
CA ARG A 52 -6.95 11.87 -6.67
C ARG A 52 -5.91 12.12 -7.76
N LEU A 53 -6.03 11.42 -8.88
CA LEU A 53 -5.22 11.68 -10.07
C LEU A 53 -5.74 12.92 -10.79
N ARG A 54 -5.04 14.06 -10.64
CA ARG A 54 -5.44 15.35 -11.24
C ARG A 54 -5.74 15.26 -12.74
N GLY A 55 -4.96 14.49 -13.49
CA GLY A 55 -5.14 14.36 -14.95
C GLY A 55 -6.31 13.48 -15.39
N SER A 56 -6.83 12.59 -14.53
CA SER A 56 -7.94 11.68 -14.92
C SER A 56 -9.16 11.79 -14.02
N GLY A 57 -9.12 12.63 -12.98
CA GLY A 57 -10.15 12.72 -11.94
C GLY A 57 -10.24 11.49 -11.02
N ARG A 58 -9.80 10.31 -11.47
CA ARG A 58 -9.85 9.04 -10.72
C ARG A 58 -9.33 9.17 -9.29
N VAL A 59 -10.14 8.70 -8.36
CA VAL A 59 -9.83 8.64 -6.93
C VAL A 59 -9.55 7.19 -6.54
N TYR A 60 -8.52 6.99 -5.73
CA TYR A 60 -8.22 5.73 -5.06
C TYR A 60 -8.30 5.97 -3.57
N THR A 61 -8.90 5.03 -2.84
CA THR A 61 -8.99 5.11 -1.39
C THR A 61 -8.34 3.89 -0.75
N PHE A 62 -7.71 4.11 0.38
CA PHE A 62 -7.32 3.07 1.29
C PHE A 62 -7.82 3.40 2.69
N LEU A 63 -8.46 2.42 3.33
CA LEU A 63 -8.99 2.54 4.67
C LEU A 63 -8.52 1.37 5.51
N ALA A 64 -7.98 1.74 6.65
CA ALA A 64 -7.51 0.85 7.69
C ALA A 64 -7.98 1.42 9.02
N ASP A 65 -9.29 1.36 9.25
CA ASP A 65 -9.92 1.78 10.48
C ASP A 65 -10.80 0.68 11.05
N GLN A 66 -10.57 0.37 12.33
CA GLN A 66 -11.45 -0.55 13.08
C GLN A 66 -12.57 0.23 13.76
N SER A 67 -12.30 1.49 14.11
CA SER A 67 -13.22 2.37 14.83
C SER A 67 -14.28 3.00 13.94
N GLY A 68 -14.17 2.91 12.60
CA GLY A 68 -15.10 3.50 11.65
C GLY A 68 -15.11 5.03 11.63
N ILE A 69 -14.10 5.68 12.21
CA ILE A 69 -13.99 7.16 12.29
C ILE A 69 -13.99 7.84 10.92
N TRP A 70 -13.63 7.11 9.85
CA TRP A 70 -13.59 7.64 8.49
C TRP A 70 -14.82 7.27 7.65
N SER A 71 -15.88 6.71 8.26
CA SER A 71 -17.13 6.35 7.54
C SER A 71 -17.78 7.55 6.85
N SER A 72 -17.72 8.73 7.48
CA SER A 72 -18.23 9.98 6.87
C SER A 72 -17.45 10.37 5.62
N PHE A 73 -16.12 10.17 5.63
CA PHE A 73 -15.26 10.37 4.48
C PHE A 73 -15.61 9.40 3.34
N GLU A 74 -15.88 8.13 3.63
CA GLU A 74 -16.38 7.17 2.61
C GLU A 74 -17.67 7.64 1.96
N SER A 75 -18.66 8.02 2.77
CA SER A 75 -19.98 8.43 2.27
C SER A 75 -19.90 9.64 1.33
N HIS A 76 -18.93 10.53 1.55
CA HIS A 76 -18.69 11.67 0.67
C HIS A 76 -18.13 11.23 -0.70
N LEU A 77 -17.34 10.15 -0.72
CA LEU A 77 -16.70 9.65 -1.93
C LEU A 77 -17.62 8.78 -2.79
N GLU A 78 -18.65 8.15 -2.22
CA GLU A 78 -19.68 7.43 -2.99
C GLU A 78 -20.37 8.33 -4.03
N LYS A 79 -20.44 9.64 -3.77
CA LYS A 79 -21.03 10.63 -4.66
C LYS A 79 -20.08 11.11 -5.77
N TYR A 80 -18.82 10.69 -5.75
CA TYR A 80 -17.78 11.20 -6.65
C TYR A 80 -17.73 10.43 -7.99
N TYR A 81 -17.53 11.16 -9.10
CA TYR A 81 -17.39 10.56 -10.43
C TYR A 81 -15.99 10.79 -11.04
N PRO A 82 -15.36 9.77 -11.66
CA PRO A 82 -15.78 8.37 -11.72
C PRO A 82 -15.67 7.67 -10.37
N THR A 83 -16.39 6.55 -10.20
CA THR A 83 -16.44 5.79 -8.95
C THR A 83 -15.03 5.53 -8.38
N PRO A 84 -14.76 5.93 -7.13
CA PRO A 84 -13.47 5.71 -6.50
C PRO A 84 -13.11 4.22 -6.40
N ILE A 85 -11.84 3.90 -6.59
CA ILE A 85 -11.32 2.53 -6.46
C ILE A 85 -10.88 2.31 -5.00
N ARG A 86 -11.60 1.46 -4.28
CA ARG A 86 -11.36 1.18 -2.85
C ARG A 86 -10.38 0.04 -2.64
N ARG A 87 -9.52 0.20 -1.63
CA ARG A 87 -8.67 -0.85 -1.05
C ARG A 87 -8.87 -0.88 0.47
N THR A 88 -8.99 -2.06 1.03
CA THR A 88 -8.98 -2.30 2.49
C THR A 88 -7.72 -3.08 2.87
N ILE A 89 -7.44 -3.21 4.17
CA ILE A 89 -6.29 -3.98 4.69
C ILE A 89 -6.25 -5.40 4.09
N GLU A 90 -7.42 -6.03 3.93
CA GLU A 90 -7.57 -7.39 3.39
C GLU A 90 -7.13 -7.50 1.93
N ASN A 91 -7.27 -6.41 1.17
CA ASN A 91 -7.00 -6.36 -0.26
C ASN A 91 -5.54 -6.08 -0.62
N ILE A 92 -4.65 -6.00 0.37
CA ILE A 92 -3.22 -5.78 0.15
C ILE A 92 -2.53 -7.15 0.04
N PRO A 93 -1.83 -7.43 -1.07
CA PRO A 93 -1.11 -8.69 -1.21
C PRO A 93 -0.09 -8.82 -0.07
N ARG A 94 -0.22 -9.89 0.72
CA ARG A 94 0.74 -10.22 1.77
C ARG A 94 2.13 -10.31 1.12
N SER A 95 3.02 -9.42 1.50
CA SER A 95 4.40 -9.42 1.03
C SER A 95 5.05 -10.74 1.48
N ARG A 96 5.57 -11.55 0.54
CA ARG A 96 6.23 -12.85 0.81
C ARG A 96 7.55 -12.78 1.60
N ASN A 97 7.91 -11.63 2.16
CA ASN A 97 9.22 -11.40 2.78
C ASN A 97 9.18 -11.38 4.32
N THR A 98 8.18 -11.98 4.95
CA THR A 98 8.12 -12.12 6.42
C THR A 98 7.91 -13.58 6.81
N GLN A 99 8.80 -14.45 6.30
CA GLN A 99 9.06 -15.75 6.92
C GLN A 99 10.57 -15.82 7.21
N HIS A 100 10.97 -15.28 8.35
CA HIS A 100 12.11 -15.76 9.13
C HIS A 100 11.65 -15.77 10.58
N GLY A 101 11.69 -16.96 11.16
CA GLY A 101 10.85 -17.38 12.27
C GLY A 101 11.18 -16.75 13.62
N ARG A 102 10.12 -16.59 14.41
CA ARG A 102 10.18 -16.69 15.87
C ARG A 102 9.65 -18.09 16.17
N GLN A 103 10.53 -19.02 16.49
CA GLN A 103 10.14 -20.28 17.12
C GLN A 103 9.89 -19.94 18.59
N ASP A 104 8.63 -19.78 18.96
CA ASP A 104 8.25 -19.87 20.36
C ASP A 104 8.05 -21.36 20.64
N SER A 105 9.06 -21.94 21.29
CA SER A 105 9.01 -23.29 21.85
C SER A 105 8.05 -23.30 23.04
N GLU A 106 6.88 -23.89 22.82
CA GLU A 106 6.02 -24.42 23.87
C GLU A 106 6.75 -25.59 24.57
N THR A 107 6.98 -25.46 25.88
CA THR A 107 7.21 -26.62 26.75
C THR A 107 5.98 -26.77 27.64
N ALA A 108 5.42 -27.98 27.56
CA ALA A 108 4.16 -28.44 28.10
C ALA A 108 4.14 -28.71 29.61
N GLY A 109 2.91 -28.77 30.14
CA GLY A 109 2.49 -29.59 31.30
C GLY A 109 2.76 -28.95 32.68
N ASP A 110 1.91 -29.10 33.69
CA ASP A 110 0.88 -30.11 33.89
C ASP A 110 -0.17 -29.66 34.95
N LYS A 111 -1.29 -30.38 34.93
CA LYS A 111 -2.53 -30.27 35.71
C LYS A 111 -2.38 -30.06 37.22
N ILE A 112 -3.31 -29.30 37.81
CA ILE A 112 -3.86 -29.65 39.13
C ILE A 112 -5.40 -29.54 39.12
N GLU A 113 -5.96 -30.73 39.02
CA GLU A 113 -7.22 -31.30 39.49
C GLU A 113 -8.18 -30.47 40.37
N SER A 114 -9.46 -30.56 39.99
CA SER A 114 -10.63 -30.11 40.74
C SER A 114 -10.93 -31.05 41.91
N THR A 115 -11.23 -30.50 43.08
CA THR A 115 -12.09 -31.17 44.07
C THR A 115 -13.13 -30.19 44.59
N LYS A 116 -14.40 -30.51 44.32
CA LYS A 116 -15.60 -29.88 44.89
C LYS A 116 -16.32 -30.98 45.64
N THR A 117 -16.42 -30.87 46.96
CA THR A 117 -17.28 -31.71 47.79
C THR A 117 -18.19 -30.80 48.61
N MET A 118 -19.44 -31.24 48.75
CA MET A 118 -20.52 -30.62 49.52
C MET A 118 -20.20 -30.50 51.00
#